data_AF-A0A916SJP5-F1
#
_entry.id   AF-A0A916SJP5-F1
#
_cell.length_a   1.000
_cell.length_b   1.000
_cell.length_c   1.000
_cell.angle_alpha   90.00
_cell.angle_beta   90.00
_cell.angle_gamma   90.00
#
_symmetry.space_group_name_H-M   'P 1'
#
loop_
_entity.id
_entity.type
_entity.pdbx_description
1 polymer ?
#
loop_
_entity_poly.entity_id
_entity_poly.type
_entity_poly.pdbx_seq_one_letter_code
_entity_poly.pdbx_strand_id
1 'polypeptide(L)'
;MAQRLDIPVEMAVRHDLPAKMSESDVTELEQNPPPWLVQSRANRSAKARPVWVTLTCDICGYIEQARPKKWWPEFTYLSCDDHAIWDLPEPAAGLHREEFDDIAGRFIGVVDS
;
A
#
# COMPACT_ATOMS: atom_id res chain seq x y z
N MET A 1 24.65 1.58 -13.87
CA MET A 1 24.27 3.01 -13.75
C MET A 1 22.96 3.20 -12.98
N ALA A 2 21.83 2.61 -13.38
CA ALA A 2 20.57 2.69 -12.61
C ALA A 2 20.66 2.17 -11.16
N GLN A 3 21.43 1.10 -10.92
CA GLN A 3 21.75 0.63 -9.56
C GLN A 3 22.55 1.64 -8.72
N ARG A 4 23.44 2.42 -9.35
CA ARG A 4 24.30 3.39 -8.65
C ARG A 4 23.51 4.64 -8.25
N LEU A 5 22.64 5.13 -9.14
CA LEU A 5 21.73 6.23 -8.84
C LEU A 5 20.55 5.84 -7.93
N ASP A 6 20.47 4.58 -7.54
CA ASP A 6 19.38 3.99 -6.79
C ASP A 6 17.98 4.27 -7.39
N ILE A 7 17.84 4.11 -8.71
CA ILE A 7 16.56 4.18 -9.43
C ILE A 7 16.23 2.89 -10.23
N PRO A 8 14.96 2.62 -10.53
CA PRO A 8 14.57 1.56 -11.48
C PRO A 8 14.95 1.96 -12.92
N VAL A 9 15.13 0.95 -13.79
CA VAL A 9 15.59 1.16 -15.17
C VAL A 9 14.57 1.95 -15.97
N GLU A 10 13.29 1.76 -15.72
CA GLU A 10 12.17 2.47 -16.34
C GLU A 10 12.23 3.97 -16.06
N MET A 11 12.69 4.38 -14.86
CA MET A 11 12.88 5.80 -14.52
C MET A 11 14.11 6.38 -15.22
N ALA A 12 15.16 5.59 -15.43
CA ALA A 12 16.29 6.04 -16.23
C ALA A 12 15.89 6.29 -17.69
N VAL A 13 15.09 5.40 -18.27
CA VAL A 13 14.56 5.56 -19.64
C VAL A 13 13.59 6.74 -19.73
N ARG A 14 12.68 6.90 -18.77
CA ARG A 14 11.68 7.99 -18.75
C ARG A 14 12.30 9.39 -18.68
N HIS A 15 13.46 9.51 -18.05
CA HIS A 15 14.18 10.77 -17.89
C HIS A 15 15.38 10.87 -18.84
N ASP A 16 15.37 10.12 -19.94
CA ASP A 16 16.36 10.16 -21.02
C ASP A 16 17.81 10.00 -20.55
N LEU A 17 18.03 9.24 -19.48
CA LEU A 17 19.38 8.93 -19.03
C LEU A 17 20.07 7.98 -20.02
N PRO A 18 21.26 8.34 -20.54
CA PRO A 18 21.98 7.48 -21.45
C PRO A 18 22.32 6.13 -20.82
N ALA A 19 22.33 5.06 -21.62
CA ALA A 19 22.76 3.74 -21.17
C ALA A 19 24.23 3.71 -20.68
N LYS A 20 25.04 4.67 -21.15
CA LYS A 20 26.43 4.90 -20.75
C LYS A 20 26.64 6.41 -20.50
N MET A 21 26.85 6.78 -19.25
CA MET A 21 27.25 8.12 -18.79
C MET A 21 28.69 8.08 -18.26
N SER A 22 29.38 9.21 -18.20
CA SER A 22 30.68 9.27 -17.53
C SER A 22 30.50 9.23 -16.01
N GLU A 23 31.56 8.86 -15.26
CA GLU A 23 31.51 8.90 -13.79
C GLU A 23 31.28 10.32 -13.26
N SER A 24 31.77 11.33 -13.99
CA SER A 24 31.58 12.75 -13.67
C SER A 24 30.09 13.13 -13.73
N ASP A 25 29.37 12.71 -14.78
CA ASP A 25 27.95 13.03 -14.93
C ASP A 25 27.09 12.33 -13.86
N VAL A 26 27.45 11.11 -13.47
CA VAL A 26 26.78 10.39 -12.38
C VAL A 26 27.01 11.11 -11.05
N THR A 27 28.23 11.60 -10.81
CA THR A 27 28.56 12.35 -9.59
C THR A 27 27.81 13.68 -9.54
N GLU A 28 27.65 14.36 -10.67
CA GLU A 28 26.86 15.60 -10.74
C GLU A 28 25.39 15.37 -10.40
N LEU A 29 24.78 14.29 -10.91
CA LEU A 29 23.40 13.91 -10.54
C LEU A 29 23.28 13.48 -9.07
N GLU A 30 24.34 12.94 -8.47
CA GLU A 30 24.35 12.60 -7.05
C GLU A 30 24.47 13.84 -6.16
N GLN A 31 25.27 14.83 -6.56
CA GLN A 31 25.50 16.07 -5.81
C GLN A 31 24.37 17.08 -6.01
N ASN A 32 23.78 17.14 -7.20
CA ASN A 32 22.70 18.05 -7.57
C ASN A 32 21.50 17.25 -8.10
N PRO A 33 20.87 16.40 -7.26
CA PRO A 33 19.81 15.53 -7.72
C PRO A 33 18.57 16.35 -8.11
N PRO A 34 18.00 16.13 -9.32
CA PRO A 34 16.75 16.75 -9.68
C PRO A 34 15.60 16.22 -8.80
N PRO A 35 14.49 16.97 -8.66
CA PRO A 35 13.38 16.60 -7.77
C PRO A 35 12.82 15.18 -8.02
N TRP A 36 12.77 14.75 -9.29
CA TRP A 36 12.30 13.42 -9.65
C TRP A 36 13.21 12.30 -9.14
N LEU A 37 14.53 12.53 -9.09
CA LEU A 37 15.51 11.56 -8.61
C LEU A 37 15.40 11.38 -7.09
N VAL A 38 15.23 12.50 -6.36
CA VAL A 38 14.95 12.49 -4.92
C VAL A 38 13.66 11.73 -4.62
N GLN A 39 12.58 12.00 -5.36
CA GLN A 39 11.31 11.30 -5.20
C GLN A 39 11.40 9.80 -5.52
N SER A 40 12.10 9.44 -6.60
CA SER A 40 12.28 8.04 -6.98
C SER A 40 13.05 7.25 -5.92
N ARG A 41 14.08 7.85 -5.32
CA ARG A 41 14.84 7.25 -4.20
C ARG A 41 13.97 7.09 -2.95
N ALA A 42 13.20 8.11 -2.60
CA ALA A 42 12.26 8.04 -1.47
C ALA A 42 11.24 6.90 -1.64
N ASN A 43 10.72 6.71 -2.86
CA ASN A 43 9.78 5.64 -3.22
C ASN A 43 10.41 4.24 -3.21
N ARG A 44 11.75 4.12 -3.28
CA ARG A 44 12.44 2.83 -3.22
C ARG A 44 12.73 2.35 -1.80
N SER A 45 12.62 3.24 -0.80
CA SER A 45 12.76 2.87 0.61
C SER A 45 11.71 1.83 1.00
N ALA A 46 12.06 0.89 1.89
CA ALA A 46 11.18 -0.21 2.31
C ALA A 46 9.80 0.25 2.84
N LYS A 47 9.68 1.53 3.26
CA LYS A 47 8.43 2.18 3.69
C LYS A 47 7.42 2.41 2.56
N ALA A 48 7.87 2.45 1.31
CA ALA A 48 7.03 2.71 0.13
C ALA A 48 6.72 1.44 -0.68
N ARG A 49 7.20 0.27 -0.24
CA ARG A 49 6.75 -1.02 -0.80
C ARG A 49 5.26 -1.18 -0.48
N PRO A 50 4.42 -1.61 -1.44
CA PRO A 50 3.03 -1.89 -1.16
C PRO A 50 2.97 -2.99 -0.09
N VAL A 51 2.55 -2.59 1.12
CA VAL A 51 2.26 -3.52 2.21
C VAL A 51 0.99 -4.22 1.79
N TRP A 52 1.12 -5.45 1.33
CA TRP A 52 -0.03 -6.33 1.16
C TRP A 52 -0.40 -6.87 2.53
N VAL A 53 -1.68 -6.84 2.86
CA VAL A 53 -2.25 -7.46 4.05
C VAL A 53 -3.19 -8.58 3.63
N THR A 54 -3.20 -9.63 4.43
CA THR A 54 -4.18 -10.72 4.32
C THR A 54 -5.45 -10.27 5.05
N LEU A 55 -6.55 -10.16 4.33
CA LEU A 55 -7.89 -10.04 4.89
C LEU A 55 -8.48 -11.43 5.06
N THR A 56 -9.14 -11.70 6.17
CA THR A 56 -9.81 -12.97 6.46
C THR A 56 -11.22 -12.68 6.93
N CYS A 57 -12.22 -13.34 6.34
CA CYS A 57 -13.60 -13.24 6.79
C CYS A 57 -13.74 -13.95 8.13
N ASP A 58 -14.18 -13.25 9.17
CA ASP A 58 -14.34 -13.78 10.52
C ASP A 58 -15.46 -14.83 10.63
N ILE A 59 -16.31 -14.95 9.59
CA ILE A 59 -17.44 -15.89 9.57
C ILE A 59 -17.08 -17.19 8.83
N CYS A 60 -16.63 -17.09 7.57
CA CYS A 60 -16.38 -18.26 6.72
C CYS A 60 -14.90 -18.56 6.45
N GLY A 61 -13.99 -17.67 6.86
CA GLY A 61 -12.55 -17.83 6.64
C GLY A 61 -12.09 -17.56 5.20
N TYR A 62 -12.94 -16.97 4.33
CA TYR A 62 -12.51 -16.49 3.01
C TYR A 62 -11.33 -15.51 3.15
N ILE A 63 -10.34 -15.60 2.27
CA ILE A 63 -9.13 -14.79 2.34
C ILE A 63 -8.91 -14.00 1.04
N GLU A 64 -8.53 -12.73 1.18
CA GLU A 64 -8.09 -11.87 0.09
C GLU A 64 -6.78 -11.15 0.44
N GLN A 65 -5.89 -10.98 -0.53
CA GLN A 65 -4.71 -10.13 -0.38
C GLN A 65 -5.02 -8.73 -0.88
N ALA A 66 -4.90 -7.73 -0.01
CA ALA A 66 -5.26 -6.37 -0.34
C ALA A 66 -4.16 -5.38 0.04
N ARG A 67 -4.19 -4.20 -0.57
CA ARG A 67 -3.35 -3.07 -0.14
C ARG A 67 -4.19 -2.17 0.75
N PRO A 68 -3.80 -1.96 2.02
CA PRO A 68 -4.51 -1.05 2.91
C PRO A 68 -4.60 0.33 2.29
N LYS A 69 -5.82 0.87 2.26
CA LYS A 69 -6.04 2.26 1.85
C LYS A 69 -5.81 3.15 3.07
N LYS A 70 -5.35 4.39 2.86
CA LYS A 70 -5.04 5.34 3.94
C LYS A 70 -6.26 5.63 4.85
N TRP A 71 -7.47 5.47 4.34
CA TRP A 71 -8.71 5.74 5.06
C TRP A 71 -9.25 4.54 5.83
N TRP A 72 -8.67 3.35 5.68
CA TRP A 72 -9.12 2.18 6.44
C TRP A 72 -8.88 2.40 7.94
N PRO A 73 -9.90 2.23 8.79
CA PRO A 73 -9.70 2.19 10.23
C PRO A 73 -9.07 0.86 10.65
N GLU A 74 -8.82 0.72 11.95
CA GLU A 74 -8.58 -0.59 12.55
C GLU A 74 -9.92 -1.32 12.69
N PHE A 75 -10.11 -2.39 11.93
CA PHE A 75 -11.35 -3.15 11.94
C PHE A 75 -11.43 -4.07 13.16
N THR A 76 -12.58 -4.08 13.83
CA THR A 76 -12.94 -5.08 14.84
C THR A 76 -13.23 -6.42 14.19
N TYR A 77 -13.94 -6.41 13.06
CA TYR A 77 -14.26 -7.59 12.26
C TYR A 77 -14.18 -7.30 10.76
N LEU A 78 -14.01 -8.35 9.98
CA LEU A 78 -14.06 -8.37 8.53
C LEU A 78 -15.07 -9.43 8.08
N SER A 79 -16.06 -9.05 7.28
CA SER A 79 -16.99 -9.98 6.64
C SER A 79 -16.88 -9.89 5.13
N CYS A 80 -17.02 -11.01 4.41
CA CYS A 80 -17.18 -10.96 2.97
C CYS A 80 -18.64 -10.61 2.59
N ASP A 81 -18.85 -10.19 1.35
CA ASP A 81 -20.15 -9.79 0.78
C ASP A 81 -21.21 -10.91 0.76
N ASP A 82 -20.81 -12.16 1.00
CA ASP A 82 -21.73 -13.30 1.17
C ASP A 82 -22.41 -13.36 2.56
N HIS A 83 -21.99 -12.54 3.52
CA HIS A 83 -22.50 -12.54 4.89
C HIS A 83 -23.10 -11.21 5.32
N ALA A 84 -24.06 -11.29 6.25
CA ALA A 84 -24.67 -10.11 6.83
C ALA A 84 -23.98 -9.72 8.14
N ILE A 85 -24.10 -8.45 8.51
CA ILE A 85 -23.65 -7.92 9.81
C ILE A 85 -24.19 -8.68 11.03
N TRP A 86 -25.35 -9.31 10.89
CA TRP A 86 -26.01 -10.11 11.94
C TRP A 86 -25.37 -11.48 12.15
N ASP A 87 -24.51 -11.92 11.23
CA ASP A 87 -23.74 -13.15 11.35
C ASP A 87 -22.49 -12.96 12.25
N LEU A 88 -22.12 -11.70 12.53
CA LEU A 88 -21.06 -11.35 13.47
C LEU A 88 -21.58 -11.29 14.91
N PRO A 89 -20.71 -11.50 15.92
CA PRO A 89 -21.07 -11.28 17.32
C PRO A 89 -21.70 -9.89 17.54
N GLU A 90 -22.63 -9.75 18.47
CA GLU A 90 -23.16 -8.42 18.83
C GLU A 90 -22.06 -7.53 19.44
N PRO A 91 -22.07 -6.21 19.21
CA PRO A 91 -21.14 -5.28 19.86
C PRO A 91 -21.22 -5.39 21.37
N ALA A 92 -20.08 -5.19 22.05
CA ALA A 92 -20.08 -5.14 23.51
C ALA A 92 -20.98 -4.01 24.03
N ALA A 93 -21.53 -4.19 25.24
CA ALA A 93 -22.47 -3.24 25.81
C ALA A 93 -21.88 -1.82 25.87
N GLY A 94 -22.59 -0.87 25.24
CA GLY A 94 -22.18 0.53 25.17
C GLY A 94 -21.34 0.89 23.94
N LEU A 95 -20.96 -0.08 23.09
CA LEU A 95 -20.34 0.18 21.80
C LEU A 95 -21.38 0.32 20.68
N HIS A 96 -21.08 1.15 19.70
CA HIS A 96 -21.83 1.28 18.45
C HIS A 96 -21.07 0.63 17.31
N ARG A 97 -21.82 0.01 16.39
CA ARG A 97 -21.27 -0.66 15.20
C ARG A 97 -21.35 0.24 13.98
N GLU A 98 -20.22 0.41 13.31
CA GLU A 98 -20.10 1.12 12.03
C GLU A 98 -19.57 0.18 10.95
N GLU A 99 -20.16 0.27 9.75
CA GLU A 99 -19.78 -0.51 8.57
C GLU A 99 -18.98 0.35 7.59
N PHE A 100 -17.95 -0.25 7.00
CA PHE A 100 -17.10 0.35 5.98
C PHE A 100 -17.13 -0.55 4.75
N ASP A 101 -17.82 -0.10 3.70
CA ASP A 101 -17.84 -0.77 2.39
C ASP A 101 -16.53 -0.57 1.61
N ASP A 102 -16.40 -1.22 0.46
CA ASP A 102 -15.26 -1.08 -0.47
C ASP A 102 -13.88 -1.41 0.15
N ILE A 103 -13.86 -2.36 1.09
CA ILE A 103 -12.65 -2.97 1.60
C ILE A 103 -12.21 -4.05 0.61
N ALA A 104 -11.12 -3.74 -0.11
CA ALA A 104 -10.56 -4.59 -1.15
C ALA A 104 -11.58 -4.90 -2.27
N GLY A 105 -11.72 -6.17 -2.67
CA GLY A 105 -12.70 -6.61 -3.66
C GLY A 105 -14.07 -6.91 -3.07
N ARG A 106 -14.13 -7.72 -2.00
CA ARG A 106 -15.39 -8.28 -1.48
C ARG A 106 -15.56 -8.20 0.03
N PHE A 107 -14.81 -7.34 0.70
CA PHE A 107 -14.90 -7.21 2.16
C PHE A 107 -15.71 -5.98 2.58
N ILE A 108 -16.39 -6.15 3.70
CA ILE A 108 -16.99 -5.11 4.52
C ILE A 108 -16.20 -5.11 5.84
N GLY A 109 -15.70 -3.94 6.21
CA GLY A 109 -15.02 -3.73 7.48
C GLY A 109 -16.01 -3.28 8.54
N VAL A 110 -15.86 -3.79 9.76
CA VAL A 110 -16.74 -3.44 10.89
C VAL A 110 -15.89 -2.87 12.01
N VAL A 111 -16.34 -1.77 12.59
CA VAL A 111 -15.74 -1.14 13.77
C VAL A 111 -16.79 -1.06 14.87
N ASP A 112 -16.50 -1.65 16.02
CA ASP A 112 -17.29 -1.47 17.25
C ASP A 112 -16.54 -0.47 18.15
N SER A 113 -17.13 0.70 18.42
CA SER A 113 -16.50 1.79 19.21
C SER A 113 -17.41 2.50 20.20
#